data_AF-A0A250I7X3-F1
#
_entry.id   AF-A0A250I7X3-F1
#
_cell.length_a   1.000
_cell.length_b   1.000
_cell.length_c   1.000
_cell.angle_alpha   90.00
_cell.angle_beta   90.00
_cell.angle_gamma   90.00
#
_symmetry.space_group_name_H-M   'P 1'
#
loop_
_entity.id
_entity.type
_entity.pdbx_description
1 polymer ?
#
loop_
_entity_poly.entity_id
_entity_poly.type
_entity_poly.pdbx_seq_one_letter_code
_entity_poly.pdbx_strand_id
1 'polypeptide(L)'
;MKSGGCDVAIIGNHVEQTEYDRLKAAGIPLKALKISGTARVHDKLIAISAKKAGTTSWAYRVYTGSHNFSPGSLTGGDDLFVRLGEESGTSHPMYDAVLAHFNDGWKSPYAVTLTGAN
;
A
#
# COMPACT_ATOMS: atom_id res chain seq x y z
N MET A 1 -7.87 3.63 -10.31
CA MET A 1 -8.27 2.80 -9.15
C MET A 1 -9.50 3.37 -8.46
N LYS A 2 -9.44 4.55 -7.82
CA LYS A 2 -10.62 5.13 -7.16
C LYS A 2 -11.77 5.45 -8.12
N SER A 3 -11.48 5.99 -9.30
CA SER A 3 -12.45 6.18 -10.40
C SER A 3 -13.07 4.88 -10.93
N GLY A 4 -12.42 3.73 -10.69
CA GLY A 4 -12.92 2.40 -11.02
C GLY A 4 -13.72 1.76 -9.86
N GLY A 5 -14.05 2.52 -8.82
CA GLY A 5 -14.80 2.04 -7.65
C GLY A 5 -13.97 1.29 -6.61
N CYS A 6 -12.63 1.26 -6.73
CA CYS A 6 -11.79 0.62 -5.72
C CYS A 6 -11.70 1.45 -4.45
N ASP A 7 -11.77 0.80 -3.29
CA ASP A 7 -11.35 1.40 -2.03
C ASP A 7 -9.83 1.27 -1.86
N VAL A 8 -9.19 2.41 -1.59
CA VAL A 8 -7.74 2.54 -1.55
C VAL A 8 -7.37 3.33 -0.31
N ALA A 9 -6.34 2.90 0.40
CA ALA A 9 -5.77 3.57 1.56
C ALA A 9 -4.25 3.37 1.56
N ILE A 10 -3.49 4.38 2.00
CA ILE A 10 -2.03 4.37 1.90
C ILE A 10 -1.40 4.76 3.24
N ILE A 11 -0.45 3.95 3.72
CA ILE A 11 0.50 4.35 4.76
C ILE A 11 1.87 4.52 4.10
N GLY A 12 2.52 5.66 4.30
CA GLY A 12 3.87 5.94 3.81
C GLY A 12 4.61 6.96 4.67
N ASN A 13 5.83 7.33 4.30
CA ASN A 13 6.56 8.42 4.99
C ASN A 13 6.79 9.63 4.09
N HIS A 14 7.35 9.39 2.91
CA HIS A 14 7.73 10.42 1.96
C HIS A 14 6.94 10.20 0.67
N VAL A 15 6.12 11.16 0.31
CA VAL A 15 5.36 11.20 -0.94
C VAL A 15 5.64 12.57 -1.54
N GLU A 16 6.18 12.61 -2.76
CA GLU A 16 6.44 13.86 -3.47
C GLU A 16 5.17 14.71 -3.55
N GLN A 17 5.29 16.03 -3.40
CA GLN A 17 4.14 16.94 -3.31
C GLN A 17 3.15 16.75 -4.47
N THR A 18 3.64 16.64 -5.71
CA THR A 18 2.81 16.40 -6.89
C THR A 18 1.99 15.11 -6.79
N GLU A 19 2.60 14.04 -6.27
CA GLU A 19 1.93 12.75 -6.08
C GLU A 19 0.94 12.76 -4.93
N TYR A 20 1.29 13.44 -3.83
CA TYR A 20 0.38 13.65 -2.71
C TYR A 20 -0.87 14.41 -3.15
N ASP A 21 -0.72 15.51 -3.90
CA ASP A 21 -1.85 16.30 -4.39
C ASP A 21 -2.74 15.48 -5.33
N ARG A 22 -2.14 14.67 -6.20
CA ARG A 22 -2.88 13.75 -7.09
C ARG A 22 -3.70 12.73 -6.31
N LEU A 23 -3.11 12.08 -5.30
CA LEU A 23 -3.79 11.08 -4.48
C LEU A 23 -4.89 11.70 -3.61
N LYS A 24 -4.61 12.89 -3.04
CA LYS A 24 -5.58 13.65 -2.25
C LYS A 24 -6.76 14.12 -3.10
N ALA A 25 -6.52 14.65 -4.30
CA ALA A 25 -7.57 15.05 -5.23
C ALA A 25 -8.45 13.87 -5.65
N ALA A 26 -7.89 12.67 -5.71
CA ALA A 26 -8.64 11.43 -5.94
C ALA A 26 -9.41 10.94 -4.70
N GLY A 27 -9.34 11.63 -3.56
CA GLY A 27 -10.01 11.24 -2.32
C GLY A 27 -9.42 10.01 -1.64
N ILE A 28 -8.15 9.70 -1.91
CA ILE A 28 -7.45 8.57 -1.30
C ILE A 28 -6.87 9.03 0.05
N PRO A 29 -7.25 8.43 1.19
CA PRO A 29 -6.67 8.78 2.48
C PRO A 29 -5.22 8.29 2.57
N LEU A 30 -4.35 9.17 3.05
CA LEU A 30 -2.93 8.89 3.28
C LEU A 30 -2.56 9.13 4.75
N LYS A 31 -1.85 8.18 5.35
CA LYS A 31 -1.30 8.30 6.70
C LYS A 31 0.21 8.08 6.72
N ALA A 32 0.84 8.59 7.76
CA ALA A 32 2.19 8.25 8.15
C ALA A 32 2.20 7.66 9.56
N LEU A 33 3.22 6.88 9.92
CA LEU A 33 3.45 6.43 11.28
C LEU A 33 4.60 7.21 11.89
N LYS A 34 4.33 7.95 12.98
CA LYS A 34 5.34 8.69 13.75
C LYS A 34 5.57 8.03 15.09
N ILE A 35 6.28 6.90 15.08
CA ILE A 35 6.60 6.14 16.30
C ILE A 35 7.72 6.85 17.08
N SER A 36 8.71 7.40 16.38
CA SER A 36 9.77 8.26 16.93
C SER A 36 10.33 9.16 15.81
N GLY A 37 11.28 10.04 16.12
CA GLY A 37 11.92 10.91 15.11
C GLY A 37 12.70 10.16 14.02
N THR A 38 13.05 8.88 14.26
CA THR A 38 13.86 8.06 13.34
C THR A 38 13.13 6.83 12.83
N ALA A 39 12.11 6.33 13.54
CA ALA A 39 11.32 5.18 13.11
C ALA A 39 10.36 5.58 11.97
N ARG A 40 10.41 4.82 10.89
CA ARG A 40 9.72 5.10 9.62
C ARG A 40 9.14 3.82 9.05
N VAL A 41 8.03 3.92 8.31
CA VAL A 41 7.47 2.80 7.55
C VAL A 41 8.45 2.38 6.46
N HIS A 42 9.11 1.24 6.63
CA HIS A 42 10.07 0.75 5.64
C HIS A 42 9.53 -0.40 4.80
N ASP A 43 8.31 -0.85 5.08
CA ASP A 43 7.66 -1.89 4.30
C ASP A 43 7.33 -1.40 2.89
N LYS A 44 7.42 -2.31 1.93
CA LYS A 44 6.87 -2.13 0.58
C LYS A 44 5.95 -3.29 0.31
N LEU A 45 4.68 -3.08 0.68
CA LEU A 45 3.63 -4.08 0.63
C LEU A 45 2.43 -3.50 -0.11
N ILE A 46 1.83 -4.30 -0.98
CA ILE A 46 0.55 -4.00 -1.62
C ILE A 46 -0.34 -5.22 -1.41
N ALA A 47 -1.49 -5.04 -0.77
CA ALA A 47 -2.53 -6.06 -0.69
C ALA A 47 -3.72 -5.64 -1.56
N ILE A 48 -4.23 -6.56 -2.38
CA ILE A 48 -5.35 -6.32 -3.28
C ILE A 48 -6.34 -7.47 -3.15
N SER A 49 -7.59 -7.15 -2.88
CA SER A 49 -8.74 -8.05 -3.06
C SER A 49 -9.65 -7.50 -4.13
N ALA A 50 -9.94 -8.28 -5.17
CA ALA A 50 -10.84 -7.88 -6.24
C ALA A 50 -11.53 -9.09 -6.89
N LYS A 51 -12.67 -8.86 -7.53
CA LYS A 51 -13.26 -9.88 -8.42
C LYS A 51 -12.41 -10.02 -9.69
N LYS A 52 -12.17 -11.25 -10.13
CA LYS A 52 -11.48 -11.48 -11.41
C LYS A 52 -12.37 -11.01 -12.55
N ALA A 53 -11.74 -10.36 -13.54
CA ALA A 53 -12.43 -9.81 -14.70
C ALA A 53 -13.31 -10.88 -15.37
N GLY A 54 -14.58 -10.53 -15.65
CA GLY A 54 -15.55 -11.44 -16.25
C GLY A 54 -16.08 -12.54 -15.33
N THR A 55 -15.79 -12.49 -14.02
CA THR A 55 -16.26 -13.51 -13.06
C THR A 55 -16.85 -12.88 -11.79
N THR A 56 -17.56 -13.68 -11.00
CA THR A 56 -17.98 -13.31 -9.64
C THR A 56 -16.97 -13.74 -8.56
N SER A 57 -15.94 -14.51 -8.94
CA SER A 57 -14.93 -15.04 -8.03
C SER A 57 -13.96 -13.96 -7.57
N TRP A 58 -13.73 -13.92 -6.26
CA TRP A 58 -12.70 -13.07 -5.65
C TRP A 58 -11.31 -13.67 -5.81
N ALA A 59 -10.31 -12.80 -5.93
CA ALA A 59 -8.90 -13.12 -5.86
C ALA A 59 -8.21 -12.17 -4.89
N TYR A 60 -7.24 -12.71 -4.17
CA TYR A 60 -6.47 -12.01 -3.15
C TYR A 60 -5.00 -12.11 -3.53
N ARG A 61 -4.33 -10.96 -3.54
CA ARG A 61 -2.95 -10.82 -4.00
C ARG A 61 -2.16 -9.96 -3.06
N VAL A 62 -0.92 -10.38 -2.82
CA VAL A 62 0.08 -9.59 -2.11
C VAL A 62 1.29 -9.41 -3.03
N TYR A 63 1.79 -8.19 -3.06
CA TYR A 63 3.03 -7.82 -3.72
C TYR A 63 3.98 -7.23 -2.70
N THR A 64 5.26 -7.53 -2.83
CA THR A 64 6.30 -6.98 -1.96
C THR A 64 7.64 -6.88 -2.68
N GLY A 65 8.63 -6.25 -2.06
CA GLY A 65 9.95 -6.09 -2.65
C GLY A 65 10.88 -5.26 -1.79
N SER A 66 12.08 -5.02 -2.32
CA SER A 66 13.08 -4.13 -1.70
C SER A 66 12.95 -2.68 -2.17
N HIS A 67 12.49 -2.47 -3.40
CA HIS A 67 12.40 -1.12 -3.99
C HIS A 67 11.36 -0.25 -3.29
N ASN A 68 11.66 1.04 -3.18
CA ASN A 68 10.62 2.04 -2.92
C ASN A 68 9.80 2.29 -4.20
N PHE A 69 8.57 2.81 -4.06
CA PHE A 69 7.76 3.26 -5.19
C PHE A 69 8.23 4.64 -5.69
N SER A 70 9.48 4.72 -6.15
CA SER A 70 10.09 5.94 -6.67
C SER A 70 10.79 5.68 -8.01
N PRO A 71 10.90 6.69 -8.90
CA PRO A 71 11.50 6.51 -10.22
C PRO A 71 12.91 5.89 -10.20
N GLY A 72 13.75 6.27 -9.22
CA GLY A 72 15.12 5.77 -9.10
C GLY A 72 15.19 4.28 -8.73
N SER A 73 14.35 3.84 -7.78
CA SER A 73 14.32 2.42 -7.38
C SER A 73 13.70 1.53 -8.46
N LEU A 74 12.87 2.10 -9.35
CA LEU A 74 12.20 1.37 -10.42
C LEU A 74 13.05 1.22 -11.70
N THR A 75 14.09 2.04 -11.89
CA THR A 75 14.85 2.08 -13.15
C THR A 75 16.35 1.86 -13.01
N GLY A 76 16.93 2.07 -11.81
CA GLY A 76 18.38 1.98 -11.61
C GLY A 76 18.83 1.23 -10.35
N GLY A 77 17.91 0.74 -9.53
CA GLY A 77 18.24 -0.06 -8.34
C GLY A 77 18.35 -1.55 -8.65
N ASP A 78 19.29 -2.24 -8.00
CA ASP A 78 19.33 -3.71 -7.93
C ASP A 78 18.29 -4.21 -6.92
N ASP A 79 17.03 -4.01 -7.26
CA ASP A 79 15.90 -4.30 -6.39
C ASP A 79 15.09 -5.52 -6.87
N LEU A 80 14.43 -6.16 -5.92
CA LEU A 80 13.51 -7.26 -6.16
C LEU A 80 12.06 -6.79 -6.05
N PHE A 81 11.21 -7.35 -6.92
CA PHE A 81 9.76 -7.29 -6.79
C PHE A 81 9.20 -8.70 -6.86
N VAL A 82 8.43 -9.05 -5.84
CA VAL A 82 7.83 -10.37 -5.67
C VAL A 82 6.32 -10.22 -5.73
N ARG A 83 5.71 -10.93 -6.67
CA ARG A 83 4.27 -11.17 -6.73
C ARG A 83 3.99 -12.54 -6.12
N LEU A 84 3.33 -12.56 -4.97
CA LEU A 84 2.94 -13.83 -4.34
C LEU A 84 1.81 -14.52 -5.12
N GLY A 85 1.65 -15.83 -4.87
CA GLY A 85 0.60 -16.66 -5.48
C GLY A 85 -0.80 -16.07 -5.27
N GLU A 86 -1.73 -16.42 -6.16
CA GLU A 86 -3.14 -16.05 -5.94
C GLU A 86 -3.69 -16.84 -4.77
N GLU A 87 -4.33 -16.17 -3.84
CA GLU A 87 -5.17 -16.82 -2.84
C GLU A 87 -6.65 -16.68 -3.27
N SER A 88 -7.43 -17.73 -3.00
CA SER A 88 -8.85 -17.80 -3.33
C SER A 88 -9.59 -18.70 -2.34
N GLY A 89 -10.92 -18.64 -2.31
CA GLY A 89 -11.73 -19.43 -1.39
C GLY A 89 -12.09 -18.66 -0.12
N THR A 90 -12.04 -19.34 1.03
CA THR A 90 -12.42 -18.76 2.33
C THR A 90 -11.23 -18.40 3.22
N SER A 91 -10.00 -18.74 2.82
CA SER A 91 -8.78 -18.48 3.60
C SER A 91 -7.70 -17.90 2.71
N HIS A 92 -7.10 -16.77 3.14
CA HIS A 92 -6.11 -16.02 2.38
C HIS A 92 -4.96 -15.61 3.33
N PRO A 93 -4.22 -16.57 3.90
CA PRO A 93 -3.31 -16.31 5.01
C PRO A 93 -2.30 -15.20 4.73
N MET A 94 -1.79 -15.06 3.50
CA MET A 94 -0.87 -13.97 3.17
C MET A 94 -1.58 -12.62 3.09
N TYR A 95 -2.69 -12.55 2.38
CA TYR A 95 -3.49 -11.33 2.30
C TYR A 95 -4.01 -10.88 3.66
N ASP A 96 -4.55 -11.80 4.45
CA ASP A 96 -5.14 -11.53 5.76
C ASP A 96 -4.07 -11.03 6.75
N ALA A 97 -2.88 -11.62 6.74
CA ALA A 97 -1.76 -11.17 7.57
C ALA A 97 -1.30 -9.75 7.18
N VAL A 98 -1.15 -9.46 5.89
CA VAL A 98 -0.74 -8.12 5.42
C VAL A 98 -1.83 -7.08 5.71
N LEU A 99 -3.11 -7.44 5.53
CA LEU A 99 -4.23 -6.56 5.84
C LEU A 99 -4.32 -6.28 7.35
N ALA A 100 -4.10 -7.28 8.20
CA ALA A 100 -4.03 -7.11 9.65
C ALA A 100 -2.90 -6.14 10.05
N HIS A 101 -1.68 -6.38 9.54
CA HIS A 101 -0.52 -5.50 9.76
C HIS A 101 -0.78 -4.05 9.30
N PHE A 102 -1.38 -3.88 8.12
CA PHE A 102 -1.79 -2.57 7.63
C PHE A 102 -2.80 -1.90 8.57
N ASN A 103 -3.81 -2.64 9.04
CA ASN A 103 -4.84 -2.13 9.94
C ASN A 103 -4.29 -1.74 11.31
N ASP A 104 -3.32 -2.48 11.83
CA ASP A 104 -2.62 -2.15 13.08
C ASP A 104 -1.88 -0.82 12.94
N GLY A 105 -1.16 -0.62 11.84
CA GLY A 105 -0.56 0.67 11.49
C GLY A 105 -1.62 1.77 11.34
N TRP A 106 -2.69 1.50 10.58
CA TRP A 106 -3.72 2.49 10.25
C TRP A 106 -4.46 3.02 11.47
N LYS A 107 -4.69 2.17 12.47
CA LYS A 107 -5.41 2.47 13.72
C LYS A 107 -4.47 2.80 14.88
N SER A 108 -3.16 2.76 14.65
CA SER A 108 -2.14 3.04 15.66
C SER A 108 -2.30 4.44 16.27
N PRO A 109 -2.02 4.64 17.57
CA PRO A 109 -1.96 5.99 18.16
C PRO A 109 -0.85 6.86 17.54
N TYR A 110 0.10 6.26 16.83
CA TYR A 110 1.17 6.96 16.11
C TYR A 110 0.78 7.34 14.67
N ALA A 111 -0.41 6.96 14.21
CA ALA A 111 -0.87 7.23 12.88
C ALA A 111 -1.33 8.69 12.75
N VAL A 112 -0.70 9.44 11.85
CA VAL A 112 -1.01 10.84 11.57
C VAL A 112 -1.38 11.01 10.11
N THR A 113 -2.10 12.09 9.79
CA THR A 113 -2.31 12.49 8.39
C THR A 113 -0.95 12.75 7.74
N LEU A 114 -0.71 12.11 6.60
CA LEU A 114 0.49 12.36 5.80
C LEU A 114 0.34 13.70 5.06
N THR A 115 1.40 14.48 5.03
CA THR A 115 1.51 15.68 4.18
C THR A 115 2.55 15.40 3.10
N GLY A 116 2.36 15.97 1.90
CA GLY A 116 3.34 15.90 0.83
C GLY A 116 4.70 16.47 1.27
N ALA A 117 5.77 15.92 0.70
CA ALA A 117 7.12 16.42 0.85
C ALA A 117 7.41 17.42 -0.25
N ASN A 118 7.93 18.60 0.14
CA ASN A 118 8.45 19.61 -0.78
C ASN A 118 9.76 19.16 -1.41
#